data_AF-A0AAJ7WCL4-F1
#
_entry.id   AF-A0AAJ7WCL4-F1
#
_cell.length_a   1.000
_cell.length_b   1.000
_cell.length_c   1.000
_cell.angle_alpha   90.00
_cell.angle_beta   90.00
_cell.angle_gamma   90.00
#
_symmetry.space_group_name_H-M   'P 1'
#
loop_
_entity.id
_entity.type
_entity.pdbx_description
1 polymer ?
#
loop_
_entity_poly.entity_id
_entity_poly.type
_entity_poly.pdbx_seq_one_letter_code
_entity_poly.pdbx_strand_id
1 'polypeptide(L)'
;MPLNPIYDQLGYGQLIEKGKTRELQLGKLLRDRYDKFLGPTLNYGDVYAVSSDFDRTKMSLELVLRGLYPPVGDNNNEINVVPVIYLPRIVDAVFLPLYCRRYAVELIKLKQSPGVNKFITTHKNFFDYLSKNTGVDMSQDPILQTVYLYHLLTSQKSMGIPLPDWATEEIQDEIEKVAILDYELQSYTPHMKRMYGGHLVKEVINNMEANNTKNRGNKTKIWLYSGHDINVAAFAKTHGLSIPVPYYGATVIVEKWRLLSQEFVQVTLGYRFCKNNSI
;
A
#
# COMPACT_ATOMS: atom_id res chain seq x y z
N MET A 1 -7.28 23.92 13.40
CA MET A 1 -8.16 23.08 12.57
C MET A 1 -9.49 22.95 13.28
N PRO A 2 -10.64 23.09 12.60
CA PRO A 2 -11.94 22.85 13.24
C PRO A 2 -12.01 21.39 13.71
N LEU A 3 -12.64 21.19 14.87
CA LEU A 3 -12.99 19.87 15.41
C LEU A 3 -13.75 19.09 14.34
N ASN A 4 -13.30 17.88 14.03
CA ASN A 4 -13.99 17.00 13.11
C ASN A 4 -14.35 15.72 13.85
N PRO A 5 -15.65 15.35 13.90
CA PRO A 5 -16.11 14.22 14.70
C PRO A 5 -15.44 12.90 14.30
N ILE A 6 -14.95 12.75 13.06
CA ILE A 6 -14.25 11.54 12.62
C ILE A 6 -12.88 11.41 13.30
N TYR A 7 -12.09 12.50 13.35
CA TYR A 7 -10.79 12.48 14.02
C TYR A 7 -10.94 12.34 15.53
N ASP A 8 -11.98 12.93 16.11
CA ASP A 8 -12.22 12.87 17.55
C ASP A 8 -12.70 11.48 18.00
N GLN A 9 -13.43 10.75 17.13
CA GLN A 9 -13.94 9.41 17.44
C GLN A 9 -12.91 8.30 17.17
N LEU A 10 -12.27 8.33 16.01
CA LEU A 10 -11.37 7.24 15.58
C LEU A 10 -9.89 7.57 15.81
N GLY A 11 -9.52 8.85 15.79
CA GLY A 11 -8.13 9.26 15.74
C GLY A 11 -7.54 9.23 14.32
N TYR A 12 -6.29 9.68 14.21
CA TYR A 12 -5.57 9.74 12.92
C TYR A 12 -5.07 8.37 12.45
N GLY A 13 -5.08 8.16 11.13
CA GLY A 13 -4.48 6.99 10.51
C GLY A 13 -5.27 5.67 10.65
N GLN A 14 -6.55 5.77 11.02
CA GLN A 14 -7.46 4.64 11.19
C GLN A 14 -8.27 4.31 9.94
N LEU A 15 -8.73 3.06 9.84
CA LEU A 15 -9.55 2.58 8.74
C LEU A 15 -11.03 2.96 8.94
N ILE A 16 -11.52 3.87 8.10
CA ILE A 16 -12.92 4.32 8.10
C ILE A 16 -13.86 3.32 7.41
N GLU A 17 -15.19 3.46 7.60
CA GLU A 17 -16.21 2.55 7.04
C GLU A 17 -16.14 2.38 5.51
N LYS A 18 -15.90 3.47 4.76
CA LYS A 18 -15.68 3.38 3.31
C LYS A 18 -14.46 2.52 2.96
N GLY A 19 -13.40 2.62 3.76
CA GLY A 19 -12.21 1.78 3.64
C GLY A 19 -12.55 0.32 3.93
N LYS A 20 -13.28 0.05 5.02
CA LYS A 20 -13.69 -1.32 5.37
C LYS A 20 -14.50 -1.99 4.26
N THR A 21 -15.46 -1.25 3.69
CA THR A 21 -16.29 -1.71 2.56
C THR A 21 -15.43 -2.03 1.34
N ARG A 22 -14.45 -1.19 1.03
CA ARG A 22 -13.53 -1.39 -0.10
C ARG A 22 -12.70 -2.66 0.06
N GLU A 23 -12.14 -2.90 1.24
CA GLU A 23 -11.32 -4.10 1.52
C GLU A 23 -12.16 -5.39 1.51
N LEU A 24 -13.38 -5.35 2.05
CA LEU A 24 -14.31 -6.47 1.93
C LEU A 24 -14.65 -6.79 0.46
N GLN A 25 -14.88 -5.75 -0.34
CA GLN A 25 -15.18 -5.91 -1.77
C GLN A 25 -13.97 -6.44 -2.53
N LEU A 26 -12.75 -5.99 -2.21
CA LEU A 26 -11.51 -6.55 -2.76
C LEU A 26 -11.43 -8.05 -2.48
N GLY A 27 -11.72 -8.49 -1.25
CA GLY A 27 -11.80 -9.90 -0.89
C GLY A 27 -12.78 -10.69 -1.75
N LYS A 28 -14.01 -10.17 -1.94
CA LYS A 28 -15.03 -10.79 -2.80
C LYS A 28 -14.58 -10.92 -4.25
N LEU A 29 -13.89 -9.93 -4.77
CA LEU A 29 -13.38 -9.96 -6.14
C LEU A 29 -12.25 -10.97 -6.32
N LEU A 30 -11.37 -11.10 -5.33
CA LEU A 30 -10.38 -12.17 -5.30
C LEU A 30 -11.08 -13.53 -5.22
N ARG A 31 -12.17 -13.65 -4.44
CA ARG A 31 -12.99 -14.86 -4.41
C ARG A 31 -13.55 -15.18 -5.78
N ASP A 32 -14.23 -14.24 -6.43
CA ASP A 32 -14.82 -14.44 -7.76
C ASP A 32 -13.76 -14.81 -8.81
N ARG A 33 -12.59 -14.16 -8.76
CA ARG A 33 -11.48 -14.40 -9.70
C ARG A 33 -10.85 -15.78 -9.52
N TYR A 34 -10.70 -16.24 -8.27
CA TYR A 34 -9.96 -17.46 -7.94
C TYR A 34 -10.84 -18.58 -7.40
N ASP A 35 -12.17 -18.50 -7.52
CA ASP A 35 -13.13 -19.45 -6.93
C ASP A 35 -12.79 -20.91 -7.25
N LYS A 36 -12.56 -21.20 -8.54
CA LYS A 36 -12.18 -22.54 -9.01
C LYS A 36 -10.84 -23.03 -8.45
N PHE A 37 -9.88 -22.12 -8.27
CA PHE A 37 -8.53 -22.44 -7.81
C PHE A 37 -8.49 -22.66 -6.29
N LEU A 38 -9.20 -21.81 -5.55
CA LEU A 38 -9.29 -21.86 -4.09
C LEU A 38 -10.20 -22.99 -3.61
N GLY A 39 -11.30 -23.26 -4.33
CA GLY A 39 -12.29 -24.26 -3.97
C GLY A 39 -13.38 -23.69 -3.05
N PRO A 40 -14.46 -24.47 -2.80
CA PRO A 40 -15.64 -24.00 -2.08
C PRO A 40 -15.41 -23.77 -0.58
N THR A 41 -14.47 -24.50 0.03
CA THR A 41 -14.22 -24.50 1.48
C THR A 41 -12.80 -24.03 1.80
N LEU A 42 -12.64 -23.34 2.93
CA LEU A 42 -11.34 -22.96 3.45
C LEU A 42 -10.64 -24.20 4.03
N ASN A 43 -9.52 -24.62 3.44
CA ASN A 43 -8.65 -25.63 4.05
C ASN A 43 -7.49 -24.96 4.78
N TYR A 44 -7.09 -25.55 5.91
CA TYR A 44 -5.93 -25.08 6.65
C TYR A 44 -4.68 -25.10 5.75
N GLY A 45 -4.01 -23.95 5.66
CA GLY A 45 -2.82 -23.78 4.84
C GLY A 45 -3.09 -23.37 3.39
N ASP A 46 -4.33 -23.23 2.93
CA ASP A 46 -4.62 -22.71 1.57
C ASP A 46 -4.27 -21.21 1.44
N VAL A 47 -4.36 -20.47 2.54
CA VAL A 47 -4.13 -19.02 2.61
C VAL A 47 -2.99 -18.73 3.58
N TYR A 48 -2.02 -17.95 3.11
CA TYR A 48 -1.00 -17.33 3.95
C TYR A 48 -1.25 -15.83 4.02
N ALA A 49 -1.42 -15.28 5.22
CA ALA A 49 -1.83 -13.90 5.43
C ALA A 49 -0.85 -13.17 6.35
N VAL A 50 -0.28 -12.07 5.87
CA VAL A 50 0.67 -11.23 6.61
C VAL A 50 0.30 -9.77 6.48
N SER A 51 0.35 -9.04 7.58
CA SER A 51 0.15 -7.59 7.60
C SER A 51 1.30 -6.90 8.31
N SER A 52 1.57 -5.65 7.91
CA SER A 52 2.33 -4.72 8.75
C SER A 52 1.59 -4.46 10.07
N ASP A 53 2.32 -4.00 11.08
CA ASP A 53 1.78 -3.77 12.43
C ASP A 53 1.10 -2.39 12.58
N PHE A 54 0.07 -2.14 11.78
CA PHE A 54 -0.83 -0.97 11.90
C PHE A 54 -2.29 -1.42 11.89
N ASP A 55 -3.13 -0.86 12.76
CA ASP A 55 -4.54 -1.29 12.86
C ASP A 55 -5.26 -1.24 11.50
N ARG A 56 -5.03 -0.18 10.71
CA ARG A 56 -5.60 -0.08 9.37
C ARG A 56 -5.22 -1.23 8.44
N THR A 57 -3.98 -1.72 8.47
CA THR A 57 -3.53 -2.81 7.57
C THR A 57 -3.99 -4.17 8.07
N LYS A 58 -4.01 -4.38 9.40
CA LYS A 58 -4.57 -5.59 10.03
C LYS A 58 -6.05 -5.75 9.71
N MET A 59 -6.84 -4.70 9.97
CA MET A 59 -8.27 -4.68 9.70
C MET A 59 -8.56 -4.85 8.21
N SER A 60 -7.75 -4.23 7.33
CA SER A 60 -7.90 -4.39 5.88
C SER A 60 -7.71 -5.85 5.46
N LEU A 61 -6.67 -6.51 5.98
CA LEU A 61 -6.41 -7.92 5.68
C LEU A 61 -7.54 -8.83 6.17
N GLU A 62 -8.03 -8.62 7.39
CA GLU A 62 -9.15 -9.39 7.94
C GLU A 62 -10.41 -9.25 7.08
N LEU A 63 -10.69 -8.05 6.56
CA LEU A 63 -11.83 -7.79 5.68
C LEU A 63 -11.64 -8.42 4.28
N VAL A 64 -10.43 -8.39 3.72
CA VAL A 64 -10.10 -9.11 2.49
C VAL A 64 -10.31 -10.61 2.68
N LEU A 65 -9.82 -11.18 3.79
CA LEU A 65 -10.01 -12.59 4.13
C LEU A 65 -11.49 -12.96 4.28
N ARG A 66 -12.26 -12.06 4.90
CA ARG A 66 -13.71 -12.20 5.06
C ARG A 66 -14.46 -12.23 3.73
N GLY A 67 -14.03 -11.41 2.77
CA GLY A 67 -14.57 -11.41 1.41
C GLY A 67 -14.08 -12.62 0.60
N LEU A 68 -12.86 -13.09 0.86
CA LEU A 68 -12.25 -14.24 0.19
C LEU A 68 -12.94 -15.57 0.55
N TYR A 69 -13.28 -15.74 1.83
CA TYR A 69 -14.04 -16.88 2.34
C TYR A 69 -15.22 -16.37 3.19
N PRO A 70 -16.35 -16.00 2.56
CA PRO A 70 -17.56 -15.62 3.30
C PRO A 70 -18.06 -16.80 4.17
N PRO A 71 -18.92 -16.58 5.19
CA PRO A 71 -19.51 -17.71 5.89
C PRO A 71 -20.41 -18.45 4.93
N VAL A 72 -20.48 -19.78 5.09
CA VAL A 72 -21.36 -20.61 4.28
C VAL A 72 -22.67 -20.86 5.05
N GLY A 73 -23.82 -20.55 4.40
CA GLY A 73 -25.16 -20.88 4.87
C GLY A 73 -25.88 -19.79 5.70
N ASP A 74 -27.21 -19.82 5.68
CA ASP A 74 -28.11 -18.89 6.41
C ASP A 74 -27.94 -18.95 7.95
N ASN A 75 -27.29 -20.01 8.45
CA ASN A 75 -27.13 -20.27 9.88
C ASN A 75 -25.79 -19.79 10.46
N ASN A 76 -24.87 -19.20 9.70
CA ASN A 76 -23.61 -18.59 10.21
C ASN A 76 -22.71 -19.48 11.09
N ASN A 77 -22.91 -20.80 11.13
CA ASN A 77 -22.24 -21.67 12.11
C ASN A 77 -20.81 -22.07 11.74
N GLU A 78 -20.42 -21.98 10.46
CA GLU A 78 -19.03 -22.20 10.05
C GLU A 78 -18.25 -20.88 10.02
N ILE A 79 -17.39 -20.70 11.02
CA ILE A 79 -16.49 -19.55 11.12
C ILE A 79 -15.21 -19.86 10.36
N ASN A 80 -15.07 -19.30 9.16
CA ASN A 80 -13.82 -19.32 8.41
C ASN A 80 -12.80 -18.39 9.07
N VAL A 81 -11.78 -18.95 9.72
CA VAL A 81 -10.69 -18.18 10.34
C VAL A 81 -9.38 -18.53 9.65
N VAL A 82 -8.69 -17.51 9.15
CA VAL A 82 -7.34 -17.63 8.61
C VAL A 82 -6.35 -17.05 9.63
N PRO A 83 -5.30 -17.79 10.03
CA PRO A 83 -4.24 -17.23 10.85
C PRO A 83 -3.57 -16.04 10.17
N VAL A 84 -3.47 -14.91 10.87
CA VAL A 84 -2.82 -13.69 10.36
C VAL A 84 -1.53 -13.44 11.13
N ILE A 85 -0.45 -13.19 10.39
CA ILE A 85 0.85 -12.83 10.95
C ILE A 85 1.00 -11.32 10.92
N TYR A 86 1.37 -10.73 12.05
CA TYR A 86 1.65 -9.30 12.18
C TYR A 86 3.16 -9.09 12.37
N LEU A 87 3.82 -8.43 11.41
CA LEU A 87 5.26 -8.20 11.48
C LEU A 87 5.57 -7.03 12.42
N PRO A 88 6.32 -7.22 13.52
CA PRO A 88 6.66 -6.14 14.42
C PRO A 88 7.48 -5.07 13.70
N ARG A 89 7.10 -3.80 13.87
CA ARG A 89 7.64 -2.68 13.06
C ARG A 89 9.17 -2.60 13.02
N ILE A 90 9.83 -2.89 14.15
CA ILE A 90 11.28 -2.76 14.29
C ILE A 90 12.08 -3.81 13.49
N VAL A 91 11.45 -4.93 13.13
CA VAL A 91 12.07 -6.01 12.32
C VAL A 91 11.41 -6.15 10.95
N ASP A 92 10.49 -5.24 10.58
CA ASP A 92 9.71 -5.32 9.36
C ASP A 92 10.45 -4.74 8.16
N ALA A 93 11.30 -5.57 7.54
CA ALA A 93 12.00 -5.23 6.31
C ALA A 93 11.11 -5.35 5.04
N VAL A 94 9.92 -5.95 5.15
CA VAL A 94 9.03 -6.19 4.01
C VAL A 94 8.18 -4.95 3.75
N PHE A 95 7.54 -4.42 4.80
CA PHE A 95 6.64 -3.28 4.67
C PHE A 95 7.30 -1.96 5.02
N LEU A 96 8.25 -1.93 5.97
CA LEU A 96 8.71 -0.70 6.61
C LEU A 96 10.24 -0.52 6.54
N PRO A 97 10.81 -0.31 5.34
CA PRO A 97 12.27 -0.22 5.16
C PRO A 97 12.91 0.95 5.92
N LEU A 98 12.12 1.98 6.29
CA LEU A 98 12.61 3.15 7.02
C LEU A 98 13.09 2.81 8.45
N TYR A 99 12.66 1.69 9.05
CA TYR A 99 13.23 1.20 10.32
C TYR A 99 14.61 0.55 10.12
N CYS A 100 15.00 0.23 8.88
CA CYS A 100 16.36 -0.18 8.57
C CYS A 100 17.27 1.04 8.48
N ARG A 101 18.18 1.18 9.46
CA ARG A 101 19.17 2.28 9.51
C ARG A 101 19.91 2.47 8.18
N ARG A 102 20.30 1.38 7.52
CA ARG A 102 21.03 1.46 6.24
C ARG A 102 20.18 2.09 5.15
N TYR A 103 18.92 1.68 5.00
CA TYR A 103 18.01 2.25 4.03
C TYR A 103 17.73 3.73 4.33
N ALA A 104 17.44 4.07 5.58
CA ALA A 104 17.16 5.44 5.99
C ALA A 104 18.34 6.39 5.68
N VAL A 105 19.57 5.98 5.97
CA VAL A 105 20.78 6.77 5.67
C VAL A 105 20.95 6.99 4.16
N GLU A 106 20.72 5.96 3.35
CA GLU A 106 20.83 6.09 1.89
C GLU A 106 19.74 6.99 1.30
N LEU A 107 18.50 6.93 1.83
CA LEU A 107 17.44 7.85 1.44
C LEU A 107 17.77 9.31 1.80
N ILE A 108 18.29 9.56 3.00
CA ILE A 108 18.71 10.90 3.43
C ILE A 108 19.79 11.46 2.50
N LYS A 109 20.82 10.67 2.19
CA LYS A 109 21.87 11.08 1.24
C LYS A 109 21.30 11.41 -0.13
N LEU A 110 20.36 10.60 -0.62
CA LEU A 110 19.72 10.83 -1.92
C LEU A 110 18.89 12.12 -1.92
N LYS A 111 18.13 12.39 -0.85
CA LYS A 111 17.36 13.63 -0.69
C LYS A 111 18.25 14.88 -0.62
N GLN A 112 19.52 14.74 -0.22
CA GLN A 112 20.52 15.81 -0.21
C GLN A 112 21.30 15.95 -1.54
N SER A 113 20.96 15.16 -2.57
CA SER A 113 21.66 15.20 -3.85
C SER A 113 21.46 16.53 -4.58
N PRO A 114 22.40 16.94 -5.47
CA PRO A 114 22.28 18.20 -6.22
C PRO A 114 20.99 18.32 -7.03
N GLY A 115 20.47 17.21 -7.57
CA GLY A 115 19.21 17.19 -8.32
C GLY A 115 18.01 17.52 -7.45
N VAL A 116 17.94 16.94 -6.25
CA VAL A 116 16.85 17.20 -5.29
C VAL A 116 16.97 18.61 -4.71
N ASN A 117 18.18 19.05 -4.36
CA ASN A 117 18.40 20.43 -3.90
C ASN A 117 18.00 21.46 -4.98
N LYS A 118 18.35 21.22 -6.25
CA LYS A 118 17.92 22.07 -7.36
C LYS A 118 16.39 22.11 -7.49
N PHE A 119 15.73 20.96 -7.36
CA PHE A 119 14.26 20.91 -7.33
C PHE A 119 13.71 21.78 -6.19
N ILE A 120 14.24 21.63 -4.97
CA ILE A 120 13.79 22.40 -3.81
C ILE A 120 13.97 23.90 -4.04
N THR A 121 15.16 24.34 -4.49
CA THR A 121 15.44 25.76 -4.76
C THR A 121 14.55 26.33 -5.86
N THR A 122 14.29 25.55 -6.91
CA THR A 122 13.44 26.00 -8.03
C THR A 122 11.98 26.16 -7.61
N HIS A 123 11.51 25.34 -6.67
CA HIS A 123 10.13 25.37 -6.16
C HIS A 123 10.00 26.13 -4.82
N LYS A 124 10.98 26.98 -4.47
CA LYS A 124 11.00 27.70 -3.19
C LYS A 124 9.70 28.47 -2.92
N ASN A 125 9.19 29.20 -3.92
CA ASN A 125 7.97 30.00 -3.76
C ASN A 125 6.74 29.13 -3.42
N PHE A 126 6.68 27.91 -3.96
CA PHE A 126 5.62 26.96 -3.65
C PHE A 126 5.73 26.47 -2.20
N PHE A 127 6.92 26.10 -1.74
CA PHE A 127 7.12 25.71 -0.34
C PHE A 127 6.88 26.86 0.65
N ASP A 128 7.28 28.08 0.31
CA ASP A 128 6.97 29.27 1.10
C ASP A 128 5.44 29.50 1.18
N TYR A 129 4.72 29.30 0.07
CA TYR A 129 3.26 29.36 0.03
C TYR A 129 2.62 28.31 0.95
N LEU A 130 3.07 27.05 0.90
CA LEU A 130 2.57 26.00 1.78
C LEU A 130 2.85 26.35 3.26
N SER A 131 4.06 26.80 3.58
CA SER A 131 4.44 27.16 4.94
C SER A 131 3.57 28.31 5.48
N LYS A 132 3.34 29.35 4.68
CA LYS A 132 2.50 30.50 5.06
C LYS A 132 1.05 30.10 5.34
N ASN A 133 0.48 29.20 4.53
CA ASN A 133 -0.94 28.83 4.64
C ASN A 133 -1.22 27.71 5.66
N THR A 134 -0.20 26.91 5.99
CA THR A 134 -0.37 25.74 6.89
C THR A 134 0.29 25.91 8.24
N GLY A 135 1.27 26.81 8.36
CA GLY A 135 2.15 26.93 9.54
C GLY A 135 3.20 25.82 9.64
N VAL A 136 3.28 24.90 8.66
CA VAL A 136 4.28 23.83 8.63
C VAL A 136 5.64 24.39 8.25
N ASP A 137 6.68 23.99 8.99
CA ASP A 137 8.06 24.33 8.64
C ASP A 137 8.55 23.50 7.44
N MET A 138 8.71 24.17 6.31
CA MET A 138 9.19 23.58 5.06
C MET A 138 10.73 23.63 4.92
N SER A 139 11.46 24.12 5.92
CA SER A 139 12.91 24.35 5.80
C SER A 139 13.76 23.08 5.87
N GLN A 140 13.34 22.08 6.63
CA GLN A 140 14.14 20.88 6.91
C GLN A 140 13.94 19.76 5.87
N ASP A 141 12.69 19.37 5.60
CA ASP A 141 12.36 18.34 4.59
C ASP A 141 11.06 18.74 3.87
N PRO A 142 11.11 19.73 2.95
CA PRO A 142 9.92 20.24 2.27
C PRO A 142 9.17 19.15 1.50
N ILE A 143 9.89 18.15 0.98
CA ILE A 143 9.30 17.04 0.23
C ILE A 143 8.46 16.17 1.18
N LEU A 144 9.01 15.74 2.32
CA LEU A 144 8.27 14.92 3.28
C LEU A 144 7.07 15.66 3.88
N GLN A 145 7.24 16.95 4.21
CA GLN A 145 6.14 17.76 4.73
C GLN A 145 5.01 17.92 3.70
N THR A 146 5.36 18.06 2.42
CA THR A 146 4.37 18.11 1.33
C THR A 146 3.65 16.76 1.17
N VAL A 147 4.33 15.63 1.36
CA VAL A 147 3.69 14.30 1.38
C VAL A 147 2.66 14.18 2.52
N TYR A 148 2.95 14.71 3.71
CA TYR A 148 1.96 14.72 4.79
C TYR A 148 0.74 15.58 4.45
N LEU A 149 0.94 16.73 3.80
CA LEU A 149 -0.16 17.56 3.30
C LEU A 149 -0.97 16.84 2.22
N TYR A 150 -0.31 16.15 1.28
CA TYR A 150 -0.97 15.33 0.27
C TYR A 150 -1.92 14.32 0.90
N HIS A 151 -1.44 13.54 1.88
CA HIS A 151 -2.26 12.54 2.55
C HIS A 151 -3.40 13.17 3.39
N LEU A 152 -3.14 14.30 4.04
CA LEU A 152 -4.17 15.03 4.78
C LEU A 152 -5.31 15.48 3.85
N LEU A 153 -4.99 16.21 2.79
CA LEU A 153 -5.99 16.73 1.84
C LEU A 153 -6.73 15.60 1.13
N THR A 154 -6.02 14.55 0.70
CA THR A 154 -6.62 13.37 0.07
C THR A 154 -7.58 12.65 1.02
N SER A 155 -7.20 12.50 2.30
CA SER A 155 -8.06 11.89 3.30
C SER A 155 -9.34 12.71 3.53
N GLN A 156 -9.21 14.02 3.67
CA GLN A 156 -10.35 14.95 3.86
C GLN A 156 -11.31 14.88 2.67
N LYS A 157 -10.77 14.95 1.45
CA LYS A 157 -11.55 14.82 0.21
C LYS A 157 -12.31 13.49 0.15
N SER A 158 -11.67 12.38 0.54
CA SER A 158 -12.31 11.06 0.56
C SER A 158 -13.48 10.94 1.55
N MET A 159 -13.43 11.73 2.62
CA MET A 159 -14.45 11.82 3.67
C MET A 159 -15.53 12.88 3.35
N GLY A 160 -15.41 13.60 2.23
CA GLY A 160 -16.33 14.70 1.89
C GLY A 160 -16.14 15.93 2.76
N ILE A 161 -14.99 16.07 3.40
CA ILE A 161 -14.64 17.25 4.22
C ILE A 161 -14.17 18.35 3.25
N PRO A 162 -14.76 19.56 3.31
CA PRO A 162 -14.29 20.69 2.51
C PRO A 162 -12.83 21.01 2.78
N LEU A 163 -12.07 21.23 1.71
CA LEU A 163 -10.68 21.66 1.82
C LEU A 163 -10.61 23.17 2.09
N PRO A 164 -9.55 23.66 2.74
CA PRO A 164 -9.37 25.09 2.97
C PRO A 164 -9.14 25.85 1.65
N ASP A 165 -9.52 27.13 1.60
CA ASP A 165 -9.48 27.96 0.37
C ASP A 165 -8.11 28.02 -0.32
N TRP A 166 -7.01 27.90 0.45
CA TRP A 166 -5.65 27.90 -0.09
C TRP A 166 -5.33 26.64 -0.90
N ALA A 167 -6.02 25.53 -0.65
CA ALA A 167 -5.80 24.23 -1.27
C ALA A 167 -6.63 24.07 -2.54
N THR A 168 -6.45 25.00 -3.48
CA THR A 168 -7.07 24.95 -4.82
C THR A 168 -6.67 23.68 -5.58
N GLU A 169 -7.37 23.37 -6.67
CA GLU A 169 -7.02 22.20 -7.51
C GLU A 169 -5.59 22.30 -8.05
N GLU A 170 -5.16 23.49 -8.49
CA GLU A 170 -3.78 23.73 -8.95
C GLU A 170 -2.75 23.45 -7.84
N ILE A 171 -3.02 23.87 -6.61
CA ILE A 171 -2.14 23.59 -5.46
C ILE A 171 -2.14 22.10 -5.11
N GLN A 172 -3.29 21.43 -5.19
CA GLN A 172 -3.38 19.98 -5.00
C GLN A 172 -2.54 19.22 -6.04
N ASP A 173 -2.58 19.65 -7.30
CA ASP A 173 -1.78 19.03 -8.38
C ASP A 173 -0.27 19.22 -8.16
N GLU A 174 0.17 20.40 -7.72
CA GLU A 174 1.56 20.65 -7.36
C GLU A 174 2.01 19.83 -6.13
N ILE A 175 1.15 19.69 -5.12
CA ILE A 175 1.38 18.82 -3.97
C ILE A 175 1.52 17.35 -4.42
N GLU A 176 0.66 16.89 -5.33
CA GLU A 176 0.72 15.51 -5.86
C GLU A 176 2.03 15.27 -6.64
N LYS A 177 2.51 16.23 -7.44
CA LYS A 177 3.80 16.12 -8.14
C LYS A 177 4.96 15.93 -7.16
N VAL A 178 4.97 16.67 -6.05
CA VAL A 178 5.98 16.50 -4.99
C VAL A 178 5.83 15.15 -4.30
N ALA A 179 4.60 14.68 -4.06
CA ALA A 179 4.36 13.35 -3.53
C ALA A 179 4.93 12.27 -4.45
N ILE A 180 4.63 12.32 -5.75
CA ILE A 180 5.18 11.40 -6.76
C ILE A 180 6.72 11.40 -6.71
N LEU A 181 7.36 12.58 -6.58
CA LEU A 181 8.80 12.68 -6.43
C LEU A 181 9.31 11.92 -5.19
N ASP A 182 8.65 12.01 -4.04
CA ASP A 182 9.07 11.27 -2.85
C ASP A 182 9.02 9.74 -3.07
N TYR A 183 7.93 9.24 -3.67
CA TYR A 183 7.79 7.83 -4.01
C TYR A 183 8.86 7.36 -5.00
N GLU A 184 9.23 8.21 -5.97
CA GLU A 184 10.31 7.97 -6.91
C GLU A 184 11.67 7.88 -6.19
N LEU A 185 11.95 8.80 -5.26
CA LEU A 185 13.21 8.83 -4.49
C LEU A 185 13.37 7.58 -3.61
N GLN A 186 12.29 7.09 -3.00
CA GLN A 186 12.31 5.90 -2.14
C GLN A 186 12.76 4.62 -2.88
N SER A 187 12.68 4.58 -4.21
CA SER A 187 13.09 3.45 -5.05
C SER A 187 13.91 3.88 -6.27
N TYR A 188 14.71 4.95 -6.15
CA TYR A 188 15.42 5.56 -7.27
C TYR A 188 16.60 4.72 -7.78
N THR A 189 17.52 4.34 -6.89
CA THR A 189 18.74 3.62 -7.26
C THR A 189 18.53 2.10 -7.26
N PRO A 190 19.34 1.32 -8.02
CA PRO A 190 19.30 -0.13 -7.94
C PRO A 190 19.52 -0.68 -6.52
N HIS A 191 20.31 0.01 -5.70
CA HIS A 191 20.53 -0.40 -4.30
C HIS A 191 19.28 -0.16 -3.45
N MET A 192 18.63 0.99 -3.60
CA MET A 192 17.38 1.31 -2.90
C MET A 192 16.25 0.35 -3.28
N LYS A 193 16.11 0.04 -4.58
CA LYS A 193 15.13 -0.95 -5.05
C LYS A 193 15.33 -2.31 -4.38
N ARG A 194 16.58 -2.79 -4.28
CA ARG A 194 16.90 -4.07 -3.60
C ARG A 194 16.58 -4.05 -2.11
N MET A 195 16.88 -2.95 -1.42
CA MET A 195 16.65 -2.80 0.02
C MET A 195 15.19 -2.48 0.38
N TYR A 196 14.35 -2.17 -0.60
CA TYR A 196 12.93 -1.91 -0.38
C TYR A 196 12.04 -2.90 -1.14
N GLY A 197 11.57 -2.55 -2.35
CA GLY A 197 10.66 -3.41 -3.13
C GLY A 197 11.23 -4.81 -3.40
N GLY A 198 12.56 -4.94 -3.43
CA GLY A 198 13.27 -6.21 -3.57
C GLY A 198 12.98 -7.23 -2.47
N HIS A 199 12.65 -6.81 -1.24
CA HIS A 199 12.22 -7.73 -0.18
C HIS A 199 10.90 -8.40 -0.55
N LEU A 200 9.91 -7.62 -1.01
CA LEU A 200 8.62 -8.16 -1.44
C LEU A 200 8.75 -9.01 -2.72
N VAL A 201 9.63 -8.61 -3.65
CA VAL A 201 9.94 -9.44 -4.84
C VAL A 201 10.54 -10.79 -4.43
N LYS A 202 11.46 -10.79 -3.46
CA LYS A 202 12.05 -12.03 -2.93
C LYS A 202 10.99 -12.93 -2.32
N GLU A 203 10.06 -12.38 -1.53
CA GLU A 203 8.94 -13.14 -0.98
C GLU A 203 8.06 -13.75 -2.08
N VAL A 204 7.72 -12.97 -3.11
CA VAL A 204 6.95 -13.46 -4.26
C VAL A 204 7.66 -14.62 -4.97
N ILE A 205 8.98 -14.52 -5.20
CA ILE A 205 9.78 -15.61 -5.80
C ILE A 205 9.77 -16.85 -4.90
N ASN A 206 10.04 -16.69 -3.60
CA ASN A 206 10.02 -17.79 -2.63
C ASN A 206 8.66 -18.50 -2.61
N ASN A 207 7.56 -17.74 -2.65
CA ASN A 207 6.20 -18.28 -2.67
C ASN A 207 5.94 -19.11 -3.93
N MET A 208 6.38 -18.62 -5.09
CA MET A 208 6.26 -19.34 -6.37
C MET A 208 7.08 -20.63 -6.44
N GLU A 209 8.19 -20.69 -5.71
CA GLU A 209 9.08 -21.85 -5.61
C GLU A 209 8.69 -22.83 -4.50
N ALA A 210 7.92 -22.39 -3.51
CA ALA A 210 7.54 -23.18 -2.36
C ALA A 210 6.83 -24.50 -2.74
N ASN A 211 6.08 -24.49 -3.85
CA ASN A 211 5.36 -25.65 -4.38
C ASN A 211 6.19 -26.49 -5.37
N ASN A 212 7.38 -26.03 -5.78
CA ASN A 212 8.27 -26.73 -6.72
C ASN A 212 9.31 -27.62 -6.00
N THR A 213 9.59 -27.38 -4.72
CA THR A 213 10.58 -28.18 -3.98
C THR A 213 9.98 -29.50 -3.50
N LYS A 214 10.84 -30.50 -3.24
CA LYS A 214 10.48 -31.85 -2.73
C LYS A 214 9.71 -31.84 -1.39
N ASN A 215 9.44 -30.67 -0.81
CA ASN A 215 8.54 -30.49 0.31
C ASN A 215 7.07 -30.55 -0.15
N ARG A 216 6.52 -31.76 -0.24
CA ARG A 216 5.09 -32.05 -0.45
C ARG A 216 4.16 -31.51 0.68
N GLY A 217 4.66 -30.64 1.56
CA GLY A 217 3.95 -30.15 2.75
C GLY A 217 3.33 -28.76 2.61
N ASN A 218 3.82 -27.89 1.71
CA ASN A 218 3.20 -26.58 1.52
C ASN A 218 1.97 -26.70 0.62
N LYS A 219 0.80 -26.33 1.16
CA LYS A 219 -0.50 -26.36 0.47
C LYS A 219 -0.98 -24.95 0.10
N THR A 220 -0.17 -23.92 0.35
CA THR A 220 -0.56 -22.53 0.12
C THR A 220 -0.86 -22.29 -1.34
N LYS A 221 -2.06 -21.77 -1.58
CA LYS A 221 -2.58 -21.40 -2.88
C LYS A 221 -2.47 -19.90 -3.10
N ILE A 222 -2.74 -19.11 -2.06
CA ILE A 222 -2.71 -17.64 -2.12
C ILE A 222 -1.95 -17.06 -0.93
N TRP A 223 -1.09 -16.08 -1.22
CA TRP A 223 -0.36 -15.30 -0.23
C TRP A 223 -0.87 -13.86 -0.28
N LEU A 224 -1.32 -13.35 0.86
CA LEU A 224 -1.84 -11.99 1.01
C LEU A 224 -0.92 -11.18 1.91
N TYR A 225 -0.41 -10.08 1.36
CA TYR A 225 0.46 -9.13 2.05
C TYR A 225 -0.26 -7.79 2.16
N SER A 226 -0.68 -7.42 3.36
CA SER A 226 -1.35 -6.14 3.65
C SER A 226 -0.34 -5.12 4.16
N GLY A 227 -0.11 -4.09 3.35
CA GLY A 227 0.89 -3.06 3.62
C GLY A 227 0.37 -1.67 3.28
N HIS A 228 1.23 -0.86 2.69
CA HIS A 228 1.02 0.55 2.43
C HIS A 228 1.11 0.86 0.93
N ASP A 229 0.60 2.02 0.53
CA ASP A 229 0.79 2.62 -0.79
C ASP A 229 2.26 2.60 -1.24
N ILE A 230 3.18 2.98 -0.36
CA ILE A 230 4.63 2.92 -0.60
C ILE A 230 5.13 1.51 -0.96
N ASN A 231 4.48 0.43 -0.49
CA ASN A 231 4.84 -0.94 -0.88
C ASN A 231 4.41 -1.28 -2.31
N VAL A 232 3.20 -0.86 -2.70
CA VAL A 232 2.70 -1.01 -4.08
C VAL A 232 3.61 -0.25 -5.04
N ALA A 233 3.98 0.98 -4.70
CA ALA A 233 4.88 1.79 -5.50
C ALA A 233 6.31 1.23 -5.57
N ALA A 234 6.87 0.79 -4.45
CA ALA A 234 8.19 0.17 -4.43
C ALA A 234 8.23 -1.11 -5.28
N PHE A 235 7.19 -1.94 -5.22
CA PHE A 235 7.07 -3.11 -6.08
C PHE A 235 7.02 -2.72 -7.56
N ALA A 236 6.13 -1.80 -7.94
CA ALA A 236 6.01 -1.32 -9.33
C ALA A 236 7.34 -0.76 -9.84
N LYS A 237 8.00 0.08 -9.04
CA LYS A 237 9.28 0.70 -9.42
C LYS A 237 10.43 -0.29 -9.55
N THR A 238 10.41 -1.35 -8.75
CA THR A 238 11.37 -2.46 -8.84
C THR A 238 11.24 -3.20 -10.17
N HIS A 239 10.03 -3.26 -10.74
CA HIS A 239 9.76 -3.81 -12.07
C HIS A 239 9.90 -2.80 -13.21
N GLY A 240 10.41 -1.59 -12.93
CA GLY A 240 10.58 -0.54 -13.93
C GLY A 240 9.28 0.13 -14.37
N LEU A 241 8.18 -0.07 -13.63
CA LEU A 241 6.89 0.56 -13.91
C LEU A 241 6.84 1.95 -13.25
N SER A 242 6.21 2.90 -13.93
CA SER A 242 5.84 4.20 -13.36
C SER A 242 4.33 4.20 -13.13
N ILE A 243 3.94 4.61 -11.93
CA ILE A 243 2.54 4.59 -11.49
C ILE A 243 2.22 5.92 -10.79
N PRO A 244 0.97 6.37 -10.80
CA PRO A 244 0.55 7.46 -9.92
C PRO A 244 0.64 7.02 -8.45
N VAL A 245 0.45 7.95 -7.52
CA VAL A 245 0.36 7.62 -6.09
C VAL A 245 -0.74 6.56 -5.90
N PRO A 246 -0.45 5.40 -5.28
CA PRO A 246 -1.43 4.35 -5.11
C PRO A 246 -2.63 4.83 -4.28
N TYR A 247 -3.82 4.66 -4.84
CA TYR A 247 -5.07 4.94 -4.16
C TYR A 247 -5.38 3.88 -3.08
N TYR A 248 -6.36 4.18 -2.20
CA TYR A 248 -6.86 3.21 -1.22
C TYR A 248 -7.39 1.93 -1.89
N GLY A 249 -6.98 0.77 -1.38
CA GLY A 249 -7.32 -0.53 -1.96
C GLY A 249 -6.59 -0.87 -3.25
N ALA A 250 -5.58 -0.08 -3.67
CA ALA A 250 -4.71 -0.47 -4.78
C ALA A 250 -4.00 -1.79 -4.45
N THR A 251 -3.92 -2.69 -5.42
CA THR A 251 -3.40 -4.05 -5.21
C THR A 251 -2.44 -4.45 -6.33
N VAL A 252 -1.35 -5.12 -5.97
CA VAL A 252 -0.52 -5.85 -6.94
C VAL A 252 -0.88 -7.32 -6.86
N ILE A 253 -1.20 -7.92 -8.00
CA ILE A 253 -1.51 -9.34 -8.12
C ILE A 253 -0.41 -9.98 -8.96
N VAL A 254 0.22 -11.03 -8.44
CA VAL A 254 1.21 -11.83 -9.17
C VAL A 254 0.70 -13.26 -9.25
N GLU A 255 0.53 -13.75 -10.47
CA GLU A 255 -0.03 -15.07 -10.75
C GLU A 255 1.03 -15.94 -11.42
N LYS A 256 1.25 -17.14 -10.87
CA LYS A 256 2.05 -18.19 -11.50
C LYS A 256 1.10 -19.14 -12.23
N TRP A 257 1.30 -19.29 -13.53
CA TRP A 257 0.49 -20.13 -14.39
C TRP A 257 1.32 -21.26 -15.00
N ARG A 258 0.65 -22.35 -15.39
CA ARG A 258 1.24 -23.46 -16.14
C ARG A 258 0.37 -23.80 -17.34
N LEU A 259 0.92 -23.72 -18.54
CA LEU A 259 0.28 -24.12 -19.80
C LEU A 259 1.19 -25.08 -20.55
N LEU A 260 0.69 -26.28 -20.87
CA LEU A 260 1.42 -27.30 -21.65
C LEU A 260 2.86 -27.53 -21.13
N SER A 261 3.01 -27.63 -19.80
CA SER A 261 4.28 -27.79 -19.07
C SER A 261 5.23 -26.59 -19.04
N GLN A 262 4.87 -25.46 -19.64
CA GLN A 262 5.60 -24.19 -19.50
C GLN A 262 5.02 -23.37 -18.35
N GLU A 263 5.90 -22.82 -17.51
CA GLU A 263 5.52 -21.92 -16.42
C GLU A 263 5.66 -20.46 -16.88
N PHE A 264 4.69 -19.62 -16.56
CA PHE A 264 4.74 -18.18 -16.82
C PHE A 264 4.23 -17.39 -15.61
N VAL A 265 4.76 -16.18 -15.45
CA VAL A 265 4.38 -15.27 -14.36
C VAL A 265 3.70 -14.06 -14.96
N GLN A 266 2.51 -13.74 -14.47
CA GLN A 266 1.76 -12.56 -14.84
C GLN A 266 1.70 -11.60 -13.66
N VAL A 267 2.06 -10.33 -13.90
CA VAL A 267 1.92 -9.24 -12.93
C VAL A 267 0.79 -8.33 -13.37
N THR A 268 -0.21 -8.15 -12.52
CA THR A 268 -1.35 -7.26 -12.73
C THR A 268 -1.37 -6.19 -11.65
N LEU A 269 -1.42 -4.92 -12.05
CA LEU A 269 -1.66 -3.80 -11.15
C LEU A 269 -3.16 -3.45 -11.14
N GLY A 270 -3.81 -3.69 -10.01
CA GLY A 270 -5.21 -3.38 -9.79
C GLY A 270 -5.41 -1.93 -9.33
N TYR A 271 -5.80 -1.05 -10.26
CA TYR A 271 -6.22 0.34 -9.97
C TYR A 271 -7.75 0.54 -10.05
N ARG A 272 -8.51 -0.53 -10.33
CA ARG A 272 -9.92 -0.46 -10.77
C ARG A 272 -10.90 0.19 -9.78
N PHE A 273 -10.54 0.42 -8.51
CA PHE A 273 -11.50 0.80 -7.46
C PHE A 273 -11.49 2.29 -7.05
N CYS A 274 -10.78 3.15 -7.78
CA CYS A 274 -10.34 4.40 -7.19
C CYS A 274 -10.76 5.69 -7.91
N LYS A 275 -11.28 5.62 -9.14
CA LYS A 275 -11.63 6.84 -9.90
C LYS A 275 -13.08 7.29 -9.74
N ASN A 276 -13.98 6.43 -9.24
CA ASN A 276 -15.37 6.77 -9.05
C ASN A 276 -15.71 6.88 -7.55
N ASN A 277 -16.10 8.07 -7.13
CA ASN A 277 -16.75 8.37 -5.85
C ASN A 277 -18.16 7.72 -5.74
N SER A 278 -18.39 6.60 -6.42
CA SER A 278 -19.70 5.96 -6.56
C SER A 278 -19.64 4.55 -6.00
N ILE A 279 -19.57 4.46 -4.67
CA ILE A 279 -20.37 3.55 -3.85
C ILE A 279 -20.79 4.35 -2.61
#